data_AF-A0A7L4Y009-F1
#
_entry.id   AF-A0A7L4Y009-F1
#
_cell.length_a   1.000
_cell.length_b   1.000
_cell.length_c   1.000
_cell.angle_alpha   90.00
_cell.angle_beta   90.00
_cell.angle_gamma   90.00
#
_symmetry.space_group_name_H-M   'P 1'
#
loop_
_entity.id
_entity.type
_entity.pdbx_description
1 polymer ?
#
loop_
_entity_poly.entity_id
_entity_poly.type
_entity_poly.pdbx_seq_one_letter_code
_entity_poly.pdbx_strand_id
1 'polypeptide(L)'
;MVRGEGAELATITTWYENPHPVDPVKRARPARRETRSAPPEPDVPELTEELRPAAGLLAGLRQREPRLLLSENDVRRLAAGTRRWLERGLTPETVARTLCAGLPTGTIRWPTRLLAHRLREWLPPELPPTPPAPKLLPLQNRERCDRAFRGAGEGLCGGCRSRGPRAGHGTEWPST
;
A
#
# COMPACT_ATOMS: atom_id res chain seq x y z
N MET A 1 13.66 14.06 76.17
CA MET A 1 13.37 14.43 74.77
C MET A 1 14.13 13.47 73.87
N VAL A 2 13.41 12.78 72.99
CA VAL A 2 13.95 11.78 72.05
C VAL A 2 14.16 12.47 70.71
N ARG A 3 15.32 12.26 70.07
CA ARG A 3 15.43 11.59 68.77
C ARG A 3 16.85 11.69 68.23
N GLY A 4 17.47 10.52 68.05
CA GLY A 4 18.49 10.30 67.04
C GLY A 4 17.82 9.87 65.73
N GLU A 5 18.41 10.32 64.64
CA GLU A 5 18.04 10.02 63.25
C GLU A 5 18.54 8.62 62.85
N GLY A 6 17.81 7.98 61.94
CA GLY A 6 18.25 6.78 61.23
C GLY A 6 17.38 6.61 60.00
N ALA A 7 17.94 6.95 58.83
CA ALA A 7 17.29 6.78 57.54
C ALA A 7 17.20 5.29 57.19
N GLU A 8 16.05 4.85 56.67
CA GLU A 8 15.85 3.47 56.23
C GLU A 8 15.50 3.43 54.74
N LEU A 9 16.28 2.64 53.99
CA LEU A 9 16.11 2.38 52.56
C LEU A 9 14.98 1.37 52.36
N ALA A 10 13.90 1.78 51.69
CA ALA A 10 12.77 0.92 51.37
C ALA A 10 12.90 0.32 49.96
N THR A 11 13.14 -1.00 49.89
CA THR A 11 13.05 -1.76 48.64
C THR A 11 11.61 -2.25 48.48
N ILE A 12 10.91 -1.74 47.48
CA ILE A 12 9.53 -2.15 47.17
C ILE A 12 9.59 -3.37 46.26
N THR A 13 9.04 -4.48 46.73
CA THR A 13 8.73 -5.65 45.89
C THR A 13 7.23 -5.88 45.96
N THR A 14 6.57 -5.83 44.80
CA THR A 14 5.11 -5.92 44.69
C THR A 14 4.77 -7.21 43.96
N TRP A 15 3.96 -8.11 44.54
CA TRP A 15 3.06 -9.02 43.80
C TRP A 15 1.93 -9.56 44.70
N TYR A 16 0.88 -10.06 44.03
CA TYR A 16 -0.53 -10.17 44.41
C TYR A 16 -0.89 -11.09 45.60
N GLU A 17 -2.04 -10.74 46.21
CA GLU A 17 -2.90 -11.52 47.12
C GLU A 17 -2.73 -11.23 48.63
N ASN A 18 -3.38 -10.15 49.11
CA ASN A 18 -3.68 -10.01 50.54
C ASN A 18 -5.00 -9.23 50.74
N PRO A 19 -6.09 -9.86 51.21
CA PRO A 19 -7.35 -9.20 51.49
C PRO A 19 -7.46 -8.87 52.98
N HIS A 20 -7.09 -7.66 53.41
CA HIS A 20 -7.31 -7.21 54.79
C HIS A 20 -7.64 -5.71 54.91
N PRO A 21 -8.35 -5.32 55.99
CA PRO A 21 -9.43 -4.34 55.97
C PRO A 21 -8.95 -2.90 56.00
N VAL A 22 -9.73 -2.03 55.35
CA VAL A 22 -9.45 -0.61 55.19
C VAL A 22 -9.83 0.19 56.44
N ASP A 23 -8.84 0.59 57.23
CA ASP A 23 -9.01 1.72 58.17
C ASP A 23 -8.92 3.04 57.41
N PRO A 24 -9.84 4.00 57.64
CA PRO A 24 -10.00 5.17 56.79
C PRO A 24 -8.94 6.21 57.10
N VAL A 25 -7.82 6.19 56.36
CA VAL A 25 -6.90 7.32 56.34
C VAL A 25 -7.65 8.53 55.78
N LYS A 26 -7.80 9.57 56.61
CA LYS A 26 -8.33 10.90 56.23
C LYS A 26 -7.70 11.33 54.90
N ARG A 27 -8.51 11.38 53.84
CA ARG A 27 -8.08 11.88 52.54
C ARG A 27 -7.73 13.35 52.67
N ALA A 28 -6.44 13.64 52.71
CA ALA A 28 -5.95 14.93 52.27
C ALA A 28 -6.46 15.12 50.83
N ARG A 29 -7.30 16.14 50.64
CA ARG A 29 -7.85 16.52 49.34
C ARG A 29 -6.67 16.70 48.37
N PRO A 30 -6.56 15.90 47.29
CA PRO A 30 -5.43 16.03 46.39
C PRO A 30 -5.43 17.46 45.84
N ALA A 31 -4.27 18.11 45.93
CA ALA A 31 -4.02 19.37 45.26
C ALA A 31 -4.53 19.24 43.82
N ARG A 32 -5.37 20.21 43.42
CA ARG A 32 -5.94 20.32 42.08
C ARG A 32 -4.82 19.99 41.09
N ARG A 33 -4.94 18.85 40.39
CA ARG A 33 -4.05 18.56 39.25
C ARG A 33 -4.13 19.78 38.36
N GLU A 34 -3.05 20.53 38.30
CA GLU A 34 -2.84 21.50 37.24
C GLU A 34 -3.17 20.75 35.95
N THR A 35 -4.10 21.31 35.20
CA THR A 35 -4.53 20.78 33.92
C THR A 35 -3.27 20.69 33.07
N ARG A 36 -2.63 19.51 33.04
CA ARG A 36 -1.55 19.20 32.12
C ARG A 36 -2.13 19.49 30.76
N SER A 37 -1.71 20.62 30.16
CA SER A 37 -2.12 21.00 28.82
C SER A 37 -2.04 19.76 27.95
N ALA A 38 -3.16 19.42 27.31
CA ALA A 38 -3.18 18.31 26.37
C ALA A 38 -1.99 18.53 25.41
N PRO A 39 -1.16 17.50 25.15
CA PRO A 39 -0.15 17.60 24.11
C PRO A 39 -0.81 18.16 22.85
N PRO A 40 -0.16 19.06 22.09
CA PRO A 40 -0.75 19.57 20.85
C PRO A 40 -1.18 18.38 20.01
N GLU A 41 -2.44 18.40 19.54
CA GLU A 41 -2.93 17.34 18.66
C GLU A 41 -1.94 17.20 17.50
N PRO A 42 -1.48 15.98 17.19
CA PRO A 42 -0.50 15.79 16.13
C PRO A 42 -1.11 16.29 14.83
N ASP A 43 -0.46 17.30 14.24
CA ASP A 43 -0.86 17.93 12.97
C ASP A 43 -1.27 16.84 11.97
N VAL A 44 -2.53 16.87 11.54
CA VAL A 44 -3.05 15.91 10.57
C VAL A 44 -2.69 16.50 9.21
N PRO A 45 -1.87 15.81 8.40
CA PRO A 45 -1.45 16.36 7.13
C PRO A 45 -2.67 16.70 6.27
N GLU A 46 -2.64 17.89 5.67
CA GLU A 46 -3.67 18.32 4.73
C GLU A 46 -3.69 17.39 3.51
N LEU A 47 -4.89 17.06 3.03
CA LEU A 47 -5.05 16.17 1.89
C LEU A 47 -4.82 16.95 0.59
N THR A 48 -3.63 16.84 0.03
CA THR A 48 -3.31 17.43 -1.29
C THR A 48 -3.99 16.67 -2.44
N GLU A 49 -4.12 17.32 -3.60
CA GLU A 49 -4.69 16.71 -4.81
C GLU A 49 -3.97 15.42 -5.22
N GLU A 50 -2.65 15.36 -5.04
CA GLU A 50 -1.83 14.19 -5.36
C GLU A 50 -2.16 12.97 -4.49
N LEU A 51 -2.60 13.21 -3.26
CA LEU A 51 -2.97 12.17 -2.29
C LEU A 51 -4.44 11.74 -2.41
N ARG A 52 -5.28 12.49 -3.13
CA ARG A 52 -6.71 12.20 -3.28
C ARG A 52 -7.01 10.81 -3.85
N PRO A 53 -6.31 10.29 -4.89
CA PRO A 53 -6.52 8.93 -5.37
C PRO A 53 -6.22 7.87 -4.30
N ALA A 54 -5.14 8.08 -3.52
CA ALA A 54 -4.74 7.17 -2.45
C ALA A 54 -5.73 7.20 -1.28
N ALA A 55 -6.24 8.38 -0.92
CA ALA A 55 -7.29 8.54 0.09
C ALA A 55 -8.61 7.89 -0.34
N GLY A 56 -8.99 8.04 -1.62
CA GLY A 56 -10.18 7.38 -2.18
C GLY A 56 -10.10 5.86 -2.11
N LEU A 57 -8.94 5.28 -2.43
CA LEU A 57 -8.67 3.85 -2.27
C LEU A 57 -8.87 3.40 -0.82
N LEU A 58 -8.25 4.10 0.14
CA LEU A 58 -8.35 3.78 1.56
C LEU A 58 -9.79 3.89 2.07
N ALA A 59 -10.52 4.93 1.67
CA ALA A 59 -11.94 5.09 2.01
C ALA A 59 -12.81 3.96 1.42
N GLY A 60 -12.42 3.42 0.27
CA GLY A 60 -13.06 2.29 -0.40
C GLY A 60 -12.80 0.93 0.25
N LEU A 61 -11.77 0.79 1.10
CA LEU A 61 -11.46 -0.50 1.77
C LEU A 61 -12.62 -1.04 2.60
N ARG A 62 -13.44 -0.15 3.18
CA ARG A 62 -14.65 -0.52 3.95
C ARG A 62 -15.64 -1.39 3.18
N GLN A 63 -15.67 -1.27 1.84
CA GLN A 63 -16.57 -2.06 0.99
C GLN A 63 -16.07 -3.50 0.81
N ARG A 64 -14.76 -3.71 0.93
CA ARG A 64 -14.10 -5.02 0.75
C ARG A 64 -13.94 -5.73 2.08
N GLU A 65 -13.59 -4.99 3.12
CA GLU A 65 -13.40 -5.49 4.47
C GLU A 65 -14.04 -4.52 5.47
N PRO A 66 -15.28 -4.77 5.90
CA PRO A 66 -16.01 -3.89 6.82
C PRO A 66 -15.35 -3.72 8.20
N ARG A 67 -14.43 -4.61 8.57
CA ARG A 67 -13.66 -4.54 9.83
C ARG A 67 -12.59 -3.45 9.81
N LEU A 68 -12.24 -2.93 8.63
CA LEU A 68 -11.24 -1.86 8.43
C LEU A 68 -11.93 -0.50 8.32
N LEU A 69 -12.64 -0.09 9.37
CA LEU A 69 -13.18 1.27 9.47
C LEU A 69 -12.06 2.25 9.84
N LEU A 70 -11.82 3.23 8.99
CA LEU A 70 -10.80 4.27 9.15
C LEU A 70 -11.50 5.62 9.33
N SER A 71 -11.03 6.42 10.29
CA SER A 71 -11.46 7.82 10.36
C SER A 71 -10.86 8.63 9.21
N GLU A 72 -11.42 9.81 8.94
CA GLU A 72 -10.87 10.70 7.91
C GLU A 72 -9.42 11.08 8.21
N ASN A 73 -9.09 11.33 9.48
CA ASN A 73 -7.72 11.62 9.92
C ASN A 73 -6.78 10.43 9.68
N ASP A 74 -7.25 9.21 9.91
CA ASP A 74 -6.47 8.00 9.61
C ASP A 74 -6.21 7.86 8.12
N VAL A 75 -7.21 8.13 7.28
CA VAL A 75 -7.06 8.11 5.82
C VAL A 75 -6.01 9.12 5.37
N ARG A 76 -6.06 10.35 5.89
CA ARG A 76 -5.05 11.39 5.58
C ARG A 76 -3.65 10.96 5.99
N ARG A 77 -3.48 10.36 7.18
CA ARG A 77 -2.19 9.85 7.66
C ARG A 77 -1.64 8.71 6.81
N LEU A 78 -2.50 7.82 6.33
CA LEU A 78 -2.10 6.66 5.53
C LEU A 78 -1.94 6.98 4.03
N ALA A 79 -2.53 8.07 3.54
CA ALA A 79 -2.56 8.41 2.12
C ALA A 79 -1.16 8.49 1.50
N ALA A 80 -0.18 9.08 2.19
CA ALA A 80 1.20 9.16 1.70
C ALA A 80 1.88 7.79 1.56
N GLY A 81 1.64 6.87 2.49
CA GLY A 81 2.16 5.51 2.40
C GLY A 81 1.55 4.74 1.23
N THR A 82 0.23 4.88 1.03
CA THR A 82 -0.49 4.27 -0.10
C THR A 82 -0.06 4.86 -1.44
N ARG A 83 0.12 6.18 -1.52
CA ARG A 83 0.66 6.88 -2.69
C ARG A 83 1.99 6.27 -3.13
N ARG A 84 2.91 6.02 -2.20
CA ARG A 84 4.21 5.38 -2.48
C ARG A 84 4.07 4.00 -3.11
N TRP A 85 3.06 3.21 -2.72
CA TRP A 85 2.79 1.91 -3.35
C TRP A 85 2.31 2.06 -4.80
N LEU A 86 1.47 3.06 -5.07
CA LEU A 86 1.00 3.35 -6.43
C LEU A 86 2.14 3.84 -7.33
N GLU A 87 3.05 4.65 -6.79
CA GLU A 87 4.25 5.12 -7.49
C GLU A 87 5.21 3.97 -7.84
N ARG A 88 5.21 2.88 -7.05
CA ARG A 88 5.93 1.64 -7.35
C ARG A 88 5.25 0.79 -8.44
N GLY A 89 4.17 1.27 -9.04
CA GLY A 89 3.47 0.62 -10.15
C GLY A 89 2.40 -0.39 -9.72
N LEU A 90 2.01 -0.43 -8.44
CA LEU A 90 0.93 -1.30 -8.00
C LEU A 90 -0.43 -0.70 -8.38
N THR A 91 -1.33 -1.54 -8.92
CA THR A 91 -2.70 -1.10 -9.21
C THR A 91 -3.50 -0.92 -7.92
N PRO A 92 -4.51 -0.03 -7.88
CA PRO A 92 -5.36 0.17 -6.71
C PRO A 92 -5.96 -1.12 -6.15
N GLU A 93 -6.41 -2.04 -7.03
CA GLU A 93 -6.98 -3.32 -6.63
C GLU A 93 -5.95 -4.24 -5.99
N THR A 94 -4.71 -4.20 -6.49
CA THR A 94 -3.59 -5.00 -5.96
C THR A 94 -3.18 -4.51 -4.58
N VAL A 95 -3.09 -3.18 -4.40
CA VAL A 95 -2.85 -2.58 -3.08
C VAL A 95 -3.96 -3.00 -2.12
N ALA A 96 -5.24 -2.80 -2.49
CA ALA A 96 -6.37 -3.16 -1.64
C ALA A 96 -6.39 -4.66 -1.27
N ARG A 97 -6.14 -5.54 -2.24
CA ARG A 97 -6.06 -6.99 -2.00
C ARG A 97 -4.94 -7.33 -1.02
N THR A 98 -3.78 -6.69 -1.18
CA THR A 98 -2.61 -6.93 -0.32
C THR A 98 -2.83 -6.41 1.09
N LEU A 99 -3.42 -5.22 1.25
CA LEU A 99 -3.75 -4.66 2.56
C LEU A 99 -4.78 -5.50 3.32
N CYS A 100 -5.73 -6.11 2.61
CA CYS A 100 -6.72 -7.01 3.18
C CYS A 100 -6.25 -8.47 3.30
N ALA A 101 -5.06 -8.82 2.82
CA ALA A 101 -4.56 -10.19 2.89
C ALA A 101 -4.15 -10.56 4.33
N GLY A 102 -4.48 -11.80 4.73
CA GLY A 102 -4.03 -12.37 6.01
C GLY A 102 -4.40 -11.51 7.23
N LEU A 103 -5.61 -10.96 7.26
CA LEU A 103 -6.07 -10.19 8.41
C LEU A 103 -6.24 -11.10 9.64
N PRO A 104 -5.97 -10.58 10.86
CA PRO A 104 -6.20 -11.33 12.08
C PRO A 104 -7.64 -11.82 12.17
N THR A 105 -7.83 -13.04 12.67
CA THR A 105 -9.16 -13.57 12.92
C THR A 105 -9.85 -12.77 14.01
N GLY A 106 -11.06 -12.26 13.74
CA GLY A 106 -11.87 -11.49 14.69
C GLY A 106 -11.78 -9.98 14.51
N THR A 107 -12.03 -9.23 15.59
CA THR A 107 -12.10 -7.77 15.58
C THR A 107 -10.71 -7.14 15.59
N ILE A 108 -10.47 -6.25 14.63
CA ILE A 108 -9.21 -5.52 14.53
C ILE A 108 -9.28 -4.29 15.43
N ARG A 109 -8.55 -4.31 16.55
CA ARG A 109 -8.56 -3.20 17.53
C ARG A 109 -7.93 -1.91 16.98
N TRP A 110 -6.95 -2.03 16.09
CA TRP A 110 -6.15 -0.89 15.61
C TRP A 110 -5.93 -0.95 14.09
N PRO A 111 -6.97 -0.73 13.27
CA PRO A 111 -6.87 -0.87 11.81
C PRO A 111 -5.82 0.08 11.21
N THR A 112 -5.76 1.33 11.67
CA THR A 112 -4.77 2.31 11.19
C THR A 112 -3.34 1.84 11.41
N ARG A 113 -3.03 1.31 12.60
CA ARG A 113 -1.67 0.86 12.94
C ARG A 113 -1.27 -0.36 12.12
N LEU A 114 -2.21 -1.28 11.90
CA LEU A 114 -1.99 -2.45 11.06
C LEU A 114 -1.67 -2.05 9.62
N LEU A 115 -2.48 -1.16 9.05
CA LEU A 115 -2.27 -0.68 7.68
C LEU A 115 -0.98 0.12 7.56
N ALA A 116 -0.67 1.00 8.52
CA ALA A 116 0.58 1.75 8.55
C ALA A 116 1.80 0.82 8.57
N HIS A 117 1.74 -0.26 9.37
CA HIS A 117 2.78 -1.27 9.42
C HIS A 117 2.93 -1.98 8.08
N ARG A 118 1.83 -2.46 7.48
CA ARG A 118 1.88 -3.14 6.17
C ARG A 118 2.40 -2.25 5.07
N LEU A 119 1.93 -1.00 4.99
CA LEU A 119 2.40 -0.04 3.99
C LEU A 119 3.91 0.22 4.09
N ARG A 120 4.48 0.10 5.28
CA ARG A 120 5.92 0.28 5.51
C ARG A 120 6.72 -0.98 5.21
N GLU A 121 6.33 -2.11 5.81
CA GLU A 121 7.12 -3.34 5.79
C GLU A 121 6.93 -4.15 4.51
N TRP A 122 5.74 -4.09 3.88
CA TRP A 122 5.42 -4.86 2.68
C TRP A 122 5.60 -4.05 1.40
N LEU A 123 6.27 -2.90 1.49
CA LEU A 123 6.51 -2.06 0.32
C LEU A 123 7.38 -2.83 -0.69
N PRO A 124 6.87 -3.11 -1.90
CA PRO A 124 7.63 -3.86 -2.89
C PRO A 124 8.90 -3.11 -3.31
N PRO A 125 10.02 -3.80 -3.58
CA PRO A 125 11.24 -3.17 -4.06
C PRO A 125 10.99 -2.44 -5.39
N GLU A 126 11.81 -1.43 -5.69
CA GLU A 126 11.74 -0.73 -6.97
C GLU A 126 12.12 -1.72 -8.08
N LEU A 127 11.22 -1.87 -9.06
CA LEU A 127 11.58 -2.58 -10.27
C LEU A 127 12.60 -1.74 -11.04
N PRO A 128 13.62 -2.37 -11.64
CA PRO A 128 14.49 -1.66 -12.56
C PRO A 128 13.64 -1.05 -13.68
N PRO A 129 14.06 0.10 -14.24
CA PRO A 129 13.31 0.73 -15.32
C PRO A 129 13.14 -0.28 -16.46
N THR A 130 11.88 -0.58 -16.79
CA THR A 130 11.57 -1.44 -17.94
C THR A 130 12.06 -0.74 -19.19
N PRO A 131 12.94 -1.36 -20.00
CA PRO A 131 13.34 -0.77 -21.27
C PRO A 131 12.09 -0.52 -22.13
N PRO A 132 12.05 0.56 -22.91
CA PRO A 132 10.90 0.87 -23.73
C PRO A 132 10.55 -0.35 -24.60
N ALA A 133 9.28 -0.73 -24.61
CA ALA A 133 8.82 -1.83 -25.44
C ALA A 133 9.23 -1.55 -26.90
N PRO A 134 9.75 -2.55 -27.63
CA PRO A 134 10.13 -2.36 -29.02
C PRO A 134 8.90 -1.88 -29.78
N LYS A 135 9.03 -0.74 -30.48
CA LYS A 135 7.95 -0.22 -31.33
C LYS A 135 7.63 -1.29 -32.37
N LEU A 136 6.46 -1.92 -32.23
CA LEU A 136 5.98 -2.88 -33.22
C LEU A 136 5.79 -2.14 -34.53
N LEU A 137 6.53 -2.54 -35.56
CA LEU A 137 6.35 -2.01 -36.90
C LEU A 137 4.92 -2.35 -37.39
N PRO A 138 4.29 -1.44 -38.18
CA PRO A 138 2.95 -1.65 -38.69
C PRO A 138 2.88 -2.94 -39.48
N LEU A 139 1.75 -3.64 -39.34
CA LEU A 139 1.45 -4.81 -40.15
C LEU A 139 0.99 -4.33 -41.52
N GLN A 140 1.68 -4.77 -42.56
CA GLN A 140 1.38 -4.44 -43.94
C GLN A 140 1.18 -5.74 -44.72
N ASN A 141 0.19 -5.76 -45.61
CA ASN A 141 -0.01 -6.86 -46.55
C ASN A 141 0.43 -6.42 -47.94
N ARG A 142 0.96 -7.34 -48.74
CA ARG A 142 1.42 -7.04 -50.11
C ARG A 142 0.57 -7.76 -51.14
N GLU A 143 0.04 -6.99 -52.09
CA GLU A 143 -0.81 -7.46 -53.20
C GLU A 143 -0.25 -8.66 -53.99
N ARG A 144 1.08 -8.74 -54.15
CA ARG A 144 1.70 -9.76 -55.01
C ARG A 144 1.66 -11.19 -54.43
N CYS A 145 1.66 -11.33 -53.11
CA CYS A 145 1.76 -12.65 -52.45
C CYS A 145 0.84 -12.82 -51.25
N ASP A 146 0.02 -11.81 -50.96
CA ASP A 146 -0.98 -11.76 -49.87
C ASP A 146 -0.46 -12.23 -48.50
N ARG A 147 0.84 -11.98 -48.24
CA ARG A 147 1.50 -12.32 -46.99
C ARG A 147 1.73 -11.05 -46.17
N ALA A 148 1.11 -11.03 -45.00
CA ALA A 148 1.32 -9.98 -44.01
C ALA A 148 2.75 -10.03 -43.45
N PHE A 149 3.39 -8.86 -43.33
CA PHE A 149 4.69 -8.70 -42.68
C PHE A 149 4.74 -7.37 -41.91
N ARG A 150 5.69 -7.25 -40.97
CA ARG A 150 5.91 -6.01 -40.22
C ARG A 150 7.10 -5.25 -40.82
N GLY A 151 6.92 -3.98 -41.17
CA GLY A 151 7.94 -3.17 -41.84
C GLY A 151 7.80 -1.67 -41.56
N ALA A 152 8.92 -0.94 -41.55
CA ALA A 152 8.95 0.50 -41.29
C ALA A 152 8.56 1.35 -42.51
N GLY A 153 8.56 0.75 -43.70
CA GLY A 153 8.27 1.38 -44.98
C GLY A 153 8.07 0.30 -46.05
N GLU A 154 8.06 0.71 -47.31
CA GLU A 154 7.88 -0.19 -48.44
C GLU A 154 8.93 -1.31 -48.43
N GLY A 155 8.46 -2.57 -48.40
CA GLY A 155 9.35 -3.70 -48.17
C GLY A 155 8.87 -5.00 -48.81
N LEU A 156 9.80 -5.94 -48.91
CA LEU A 156 9.52 -7.33 -49.28
C LEU A 156 9.40 -8.16 -47.99
N CYS A 157 8.35 -8.99 -47.93
CA CYS A 157 8.26 -10.04 -46.92
C CYS A 157 9.49 -10.98 -47.03
N GLY A 158 9.80 -11.70 -45.95
CA GLY A 158 10.97 -12.58 -45.90
C GLY A 158 11.03 -13.55 -47.09
N GLY A 159 9.89 -14.16 -47.44
CA GLY A 159 9.80 -15.10 -48.57
C GLY A 159 10.06 -14.48 -49.94
N CYS A 160 9.57 -13.27 -50.21
CA CYS A 160 9.84 -12.56 -51.46
C CYS A 160 11.27 -12.02 -51.51
N ARG A 161 11.86 -11.67 -50.36
CA ARG A 161 13.27 -11.26 -50.28
C ARG A 161 14.21 -12.41 -50.64
N SER A 162 13.92 -13.62 -50.14
CA SER A 162 14.73 -14.82 -50.41
C SER A 162 14.57 -15.39 -51.82
N ARG A 163 13.43 -15.17 -52.49
CA ARG A 163 13.19 -15.67 -53.87
C ARG A 163 13.80 -14.80 -54.98
N GLY A 164 14.21 -13.57 -54.68
CA GLY A 164 14.66 -12.59 -55.68
C GLY A 164 13.58 -12.25 -56.73
N PRO A 165 13.82 -11.27 -57.63
CA PRO A 165 12.92 -10.98 -58.73
C PRO A 165 13.05 -12.08 -59.80
N ARG A 166 12.42 -13.24 -59.60
CA ARG A 166 12.18 -14.20 -60.69
C ARG A 166 10.73 -14.65 -60.73
N ALA A 167 10.17 -14.41 -61.90
CA ALA A 167 9.00 -14.96 -62.59
C ALA A 167 7.84 -15.53 -61.76
N GLY A 168 6.63 -15.03 -62.07
CA GLY A 168 5.38 -15.62 -61.63
C GLY A 168 5.34 -17.11 -61.94
N HIS A 169 5.07 -17.91 -60.91
CA HIS A 169 4.42 -19.19 -61.12
C HIS A 169 2.94 -18.86 -60.96
N GLY A 170 2.22 -18.86 -62.09
CA GLY A 170 0.78 -18.87 -62.06
C GLY A 170 0.34 -20.11 -61.30
N THR A 171 -0.28 -19.92 -60.15
CA THR A 171 -1.14 -20.94 -59.58
C THR A 171 -2.38 -21.01 -60.45
N GLU A 172 -2.29 -21.87 -61.48
CA GLU A 172 -3.45 -22.56 -62.03
C GLU A 172 -4.13 -23.29 -60.88
N TRP A 173 -5.32 -22.83 -60.50
CA TRP A 173 -6.21 -23.57 -59.64
C TRP A 173 -7.02 -24.53 -60.51
N PRO A 174 -7.04 -25.85 -60.25
CA PRO A 174 -7.91 -26.76 -60.96
C PRO A 174 -9.35 -26.55 -60.46
N SER A 175 -10.21 -26.05 -61.35
CA SER A 175 -11.66 -26.05 -61.12
C SER A 175 -12.20 -27.47 -61.27
N THR A 176 -12.96 -27.93 -60.27
CA THR A 176 -13.90 -29.05 -60.41
C THR A 176 -15.19 -28.67 -59.70
#